data_AF-A0A412MZY3-F1
#
_entry.id   AF-A0A412MZY3-F1
#
_cell.length_a   1.000
_cell.length_b   1.000
_cell.length_c   1.000
_cell.angle_alpha   90.00
_cell.angle_beta   90.00
_cell.angle_gamma   90.00
#
_symmetry.space_group_name_H-M   'P 1'
#
loop_
_entity.id
_entity.type
_entity.pdbx_description
1 polymer ?
#
loop_
_entity_poly.entity_id
_entity_poly.type
_entity_poly.pdbx_seq_one_letter_code
_entity_poly.pdbx_strand_id
1 'polypeptide(L)'
;MATQSYEQLISGANKIRQNELPESNTAALVGEQLLQMVNKQQEEHQQRVKGTTEYNISVQHPTSGIDGSNKYSLEGAIAQVPQELRNIGLKVSF
;
A
#
# COMPACT_ATOMS: atom_id res chain seq x y z
N MET A 1 11.45 -5.43 7.64
CA MET A 1 11.01 -4.45 6.62
C MET A 1 10.39 -3.29 7.39
N ALA A 2 11.07 -2.15 7.44
CA ALA A 2 10.54 -0.97 8.14
C ALA A 2 9.47 -0.32 7.25
N THR A 3 8.20 -0.68 7.44
CA THR A 3 7.08 0.08 6.88
C THR A 3 7.00 1.40 7.63
N GLN A 4 7.69 2.42 7.12
CA GLN A 4 7.44 3.80 7.53
C GLN A 4 5.95 4.11 7.26
N SER A 5 5.26 4.67 8.25
CA SER A 5 3.85 5.06 8.12
C SER A 5 3.68 6.03 6.95
N TYR A 6 2.55 5.97 6.23
CA TYR A 6 2.20 6.91 5.15
C TYR A 6 2.41 8.37 5.56
N GLU A 7 2.15 8.71 6.82
CA GLU A 7 2.37 10.05 7.38
C GLU A 7 3.83 10.48 7.36
N GLN A 8 4.77 9.55 7.58
CA GLN A 8 6.21 9.82 7.55
C GLN A 8 6.68 10.11 6.13
N LEU A 9 6.13 9.40 5.14
CA LEU A 9 6.42 9.62 3.72
C LEU A 9 5.88 10.99 3.26
N ILE A 10 4.66 11.35 3.67
CA ILE A 10 4.07 12.67 3.40
C ILE A 10 4.88 13.79 4.06
N SER A 11 5.32 13.59 5.31
CA SER A 11 6.17 14.55 6.01
C SER A 11 7.53 14.72 5.32
N GLY A 12 8.13 13.64 4.82
CA GLY A 12 9.39 13.68 4.06
C GLY A 12 9.25 14.44 2.74
N ALA A 13 8.20 14.15 1.97
CA ALA A 13 7.90 14.83 0.71
C ALA A 13 7.69 16.33 0.90
N ASN A 14 6.96 16.74 1.95
CA ASN A 14 6.77 18.15 2.29
C ASN A 14 8.08 18.86 2.67
N LYS A 15 8.99 18.19 3.37
CA LYS A 15 10.30 18.74 3.73
C LYS A 15 11.21 18.95 2.50
N ILE A 16 11.12 18.07 1.51
CA ILE A 16 11.82 18.23 0.21
C ILE A 16 11.20 19.40 -0.57
N ARG A 17 9.87 19.48 -0.63
CA ARG A 17 9.14 20.56 -1.30
C ARG A 17 9.52 21.96 -0.79
N GLN A 18 9.83 22.06 0.51
CA GLN A 18 10.20 23.30 1.19
C GLN A 18 11.71 23.57 1.23
N ASN A 19 12.54 22.74 0.58
CA ASN A 19 13.99 22.95 0.59
C ASN A 19 14.34 24.10 -0.36
N GLU A 20 14.54 25.30 0.19
CA GLU A 20 14.80 26.52 -0.56
C GLU A 20 16.26 26.57 -1.03
N LEU A 21 16.54 26.07 -2.24
CA LEU A 21 17.71 26.47 -3.02
C LEU A 21 17.27 27.51 -4.07
N PRO A 22 17.93 28.68 -4.15
CA PRO A 22 17.38 29.89 -4.77
C PRO A 22 17.13 29.83 -6.28
N GLU A 23 17.56 28.79 -6.99
CA GLU A 23 17.42 28.68 -8.46
C GLU A 23 16.79 27.36 -8.95
N SER A 24 16.50 26.41 -8.05
CA SER A 24 16.11 25.05 -8.45
C SER A 24 14.68 24.72 -8.02
N ASN A 25 13.76 24.71 -8.98
CA ASN A 25 12.38 24.22 -8.79
C ASN A 25 12.28 22.69 -8.68
N THR A 26 13.39 21.98 -8.83
CA THR A 26 13.46 20.50 -8.77
C THR A 26 12.96 19.96 -7.44
N ALA A 27 13.23 20.63 -6.33
CA ALA A 27 12.79 20.21 -5.01
C ALA A 27 11.25 20.28 -4.87
N ALA A 28 10.62 21.30 -5.44
CA ALA A 28 9.17 21.44 -5.48
C ALA A 28 8.51 20.38 -6.38
N LEU A 29 9.05 20.17 -7.59
CA LEU A 29 8.56 19.16 -8.55
C LEU A 29 8.66 17.74 -7.99
N VAL A 30 9.82 17.39 -7.42
CA VAL A 30 10.06 16.06 -6.83
C VAL A 30 9.19 15.88 -5.57
N GLY A 31 9.08 16.90 -4.72
CA GLY A 31 8.21 16.86 -3.55
C GLY A 31 6.74 16.65 -3.91
N GLU A 32 6.24 17.33 -4.95
CA GLU A 32 4.87 17.16 -5.44
C GLU A 32 4.66 15.77 -6.05
N GLN A 33 5.60 15.28 -6.85
CA GLN A 33 5.53 13.94 -7.44
C GLN A 33 5.51 12.84 -6.37
N LEU A 34 6.32 12.98 -5.31
CA LEU A 34 6.32 12.04 -4.18
C LEU A 34 4.98 12.08 -3.44
N LEU A 35 4.42 13.25 -3.21
CA LEU A 35 3.12 13.40 -2.53
C LEU A 35 1.99 12.77 -3.35
N GLN A 36 1.97 13.01 -4.66
CA GLN A 36 1.00 12.40 -5.58
C GLN A 36 1.13 10.88 -5.61
N MET A 37 2.35 10.34 -5.64
CA MET A 37 2.59 8.90 -5.65
C MET A 37 2.10 8.23 -4.36
N VAL A 38 2.38 8.84 -3.20
CA VAL A 38 1.95 8.33 -1.89
C VAL A 38 0.43 8.36 -1.77
N ASN A 39 -0.22 9.47 -2.17
CA ASN A 39 -1.68 9.58 -2.16
C ASN A 39 -2.33 8.55 -3.10
N LYS A 40 -1.79 8.38 -4.32
CA LYS A 40 -2.28 7.38 -5.27
C LYS A 40 -2.15 5.96 -4.72
N GLN A 41 -1.03 5.62 -4.09
CA GLN A 41 -0.87 4.31 -3.44
C GLN A 41 -1.87 4.10 -2.30
N GLN A 42 -2.14 5.14 -1.50
CA GLN A 42 -3.13 5.07 -0.44
C GLN A 42 -4.56 4.91 -0.99
N GLU A 43 -4.91 5.63 -2.06
CA GLU A 43 -6.20 5.51 -2.73
C GLU A 43 -6.38 4.13 -3.38
N GLU A 44 -5.36 3.59 -4.06
CA GLU A 44 -5.38 2.24 -4.62
C GLU A 44 -5.53 1.18 -3.52
N HIS A 45 -4.83 1.35 -2.40
CA HIS A 45 -4.97 0.48 -1.23
C HIS A 45 -6.39 0.56 -0.65
N GLN A 46 -6.95 1.76 -0.50
CA GLN A 46 -8.33 1.95 -0.06
C GLN A 46 -9.34 1.37 -1.05
N GLN A 47 -9.14 1.50 -2.36
CA GLN A 47 -10.02 0.91 -3.37
C GLN A 47 -9.99 -0.62 -3.36
N ARG A 48 -8.84 -1.24 -3.10
CA ARG A 48 -8.76 -2.71 -2.90
C ARG A 48 -9.51 -3.19 -1.66
N VAL A 49 -9.78 -2.28 -0.72
CA VAL A 49 -10.42 -2.56 0.57
C VAL A 49 -11.91 -2.15 0.57
N LYS A 50 -12.31 -1.13 -0.20
CA LYS A 50 -13.68 -0.63 -0.27
C LYS A 50 -14.52 -1.47 -1.22
N GLY A 51 -15.48 -2.22 -0.67
CA GLY A 51 -16.65 -2.68 -1.41
C GLY A 51 -16.70 -4.17 -1.75
N THR A 52 -15.89 -5.02 -1.13
CA THR A 52 -16.03 -6.47 -1.29
C THR A 52 -16.27 -7.14 0.05
N THR A 53 -17.35 -7.91 0.15
CA THR A 53 -17.59 -8.84 1.27
C THR A 53 -16.58 -9.99 1.30
N GLU A 54 -15.74 -10.09 0.27
CA GLU A 54 -14.78 -11.15 0.03
C GLU A 54 -13.43 -10.54 -0.42
N TYR A 55 -12.32 -11.07 0.10
CA TYR A 55 -10.98 -10.64 -0.29
C TYR A 55 -10.24 -11.79 -0.96
N ASN A 56 -10.17 -11.77 -2.29
CA ASN A 56 -9.57 -12.85 -3.06
C ASN A 56 -8.04 -12.72 -3.14
N ILE A 57 -7.33 -13.57 -2.40
CA ILE A 57 -5.85 -13.54 -2.31
C ILE A 57 -5.18 -13.80 -3.67
N SER A 58 -5.67 -14.76 -4.45
CA SER A 58 -5.07 -15.10 -5.75
C SER A 58 -5.16 -13.97 -6.77
N VAL A 59 -6.22 -13.14 -6.68
CA VAL A 59 -6.39 -11.97 -7.54
C VAL A 59 -5.55 -10.80 -7.03
N GLN A 60 -5.58 -10.54 -5.73
CA GLN A 60 -4.92 -9.38 -5.13
C GLN A 60 -3.39 -9.55 -5.00
N HIS A 61 -2.94 -10.80 -4.89
CA HIS A 61 -1.54 -11.20 -4.77
C HIS A 61 -1.25 -12.30 -5.82
N PRO A 62 -1.13 -11.97 -7.10
CA PRO A 62 -1.00 -12.98 -8.15
C PRO A 62 0.37 -13.67 -8.20
N THR A 63 1.38 -13.12 -7.53
CA THR A 63 2.77 -13.61 -7.61
C THR A 63 3.42 -13.87 -6.25
N SER A 64 2.68 -13.74 -5.16
CA SER A 64 3.21 -13.90 -3.80
C SER A 64 2.91 -15.28 -3.21
N GLY A 65 2.41 -16.20 -4.03
CA GLY A 65 2.10 -17.58 -3.66
C GLY A 65 3.29 -18.50 -3.84
N ILE A 66 2.99 -19.80 -3.79
CA ILE A 66 3.97 -20.88 -3.91
C ILE A 66 4.69 -20.73 -5.26
N ASP A 67 6.02 -20.74 -5.23
CA ASP A 67 6.90 -20.59 -6.39
C ASP A 67 6.62 -19.34 -7.24
N GLY A 68 6.17 -18.24 -6.61
CA GLY A 68 5.87 -16.99 -7.30
C GLY A 68 4.57 -17.02 -8.11
N SER A 69 3.68 -17.99 -7.83
CA SER A 69 2.39 -18.14 -8.49
C SER A 69 1.25 -17.49 -7.70
N ASN A 70 0.01 -17.64 -8.20
CA ASN A 70 -1.22 -17.23 -7.53
C ASN A 70 -1.83 -18.34 -6.64
N LYS A 71 -1.10 -19.45 -6.44
CA LYS A 71 -1.54 -20.58 -5.62
C LYS A 71 -0.99 -20.43 -4.21
N TYR A 72 -1.83 -20.64 -3.21
CA TYR A 72 -1.50 -20.44 -1.81
C TYR A 72 -1.84 -21.67 -0.98
N SER A 73 -1.01 -21.96 0.03
CA SER A 73 -1.47 -22.75 1.17
C SER A 73 -2.45 -21.92 1.99
N LEU A 74 -3.28 -22.57 2.82
CA LEU A 74 -4.22 -21.86 3.69
C LEU A 74 -3.51 -20.84 4.58
N GLU A 75 -2.44 -21.25 5.24
CA GLU A 75 -1.63 -20.37 6.10
C GLU A 75 -1.04 -19.19 5.30
N GLY A 76 -0.51 -19.46 4.10
CA GLY A 76 0.03 -18.42 3.23
C GLY A 76 -1.04 -17.43 2.78
N ALA A 77 -2.26 -17.90 2.50
CA ALA A 77 -3.37 -17.04 2.11
C ALA A 77 -3.81 -16.13 3.28
N ILE A 78 -3.92 -16.69 4.50
CA ILE A 78 -4.29 -15.92 5.70
C ILE A 78 -3.23 -14.84 5.99
N ALA A 79 -1.95 -15.15 5.84
CA ALA A 79 -0.85 -14.21 6.08
C ALA A 79 -0.92 -12.98 5.16
N GLN A 80 -1.47 -13.12 3.95
CA GLN A 80 -1.61 -12.05 2.97
C GLN A 80 -2.85 -11.15 3.18
N VAL A 81 -3.79 -11.54 4.05
CA VAL A 81 -4.96 -10.69 4.37
C VAL A 81 -4.48 -9.44 5.10
N PRO A 82 -4.75 -8.22 4.61
CA PRO A 82 -4.40 -6.97 5.29
C PRO A 82 -4.97 -6.90 6.70
N GLN A 83 -4.20 -6.37 7.66
CA GLN A 83 -4.62 -6.28 9.07
C GLN A 83 -5.95 -5.51 9.24
N GLU A 84 -6.16 -4.48 8.43
CA GLU A 84 -7.36 -3.65 8.41
C GLU A 84 -8.64 -4.43 8.07
N LEU A 85 -8.50 -5.57 7.39
CA LEU A 85 -9.58 -6.48 7.04
C LEU A 85 -9.72 -7.64 8.05
N ARG A 86 -8.76 -7.83 8.95
CA ARG A 86 -8.80 -8.89 9.99
C ARG A 86 -9.66 -8.45 11.18
N ASN A 87 -10.96 -8.24 10.94
CA ASN A 87 -11.93 -7.99 12.02
C ASN A 87 -12.22 -9.29 12.79
N ILE A 88 -12.43 -9.19 14.10
CA ILE A 88 -12.91 -10.32 14.92
C ILE A 88 -14.25 -10.78 14.33
N GLY A 89 -14.32 -12.04 13.88
CA GLY A 89 -15.50 -12.62 13.25
C GLY A 89 -15.45 -12.73 11.71
N LEU A 90 -14.33 -12.41 11.06
CA LEU A 90 -14.15 -12.66 9.63
C LEU A 90 -14.20 -14.17 9.34
N LYS A 91 -15.25 -14.62 8.65
CA LYS A 91 -15.39 -16.01 8.21
C LYS A 91 -14.60 -16.19 6.92
N VAL A 92 -13.40 -16.77 7.02
CA VAL A 92 -12.63 -17.19 5.85
C VAL A 92 -13.27 -18.48 5.31
N SER A 93 -14.03 -18.37 4.21
CA SER A 93 -14.60 -19.53 3.49
C SER A 93 -13.80 -19.83 2.23
N PHE A 94 -13.66 -21.14 1.95
CA PHE A 94 -12.92 -21.73 0.83
C PHE A 94 -13.86 -22.09 -0.31
#